data_AF-A0AAD7A3K5-F1
#
_entry.id   AF-A0AAD7A3K5-F1
#
_cell.length_a   1.000
_cell.length_b   1.000
_cell.length_c   1.000
_cell.angle_alpha   90.00
_cell.angle_beta   90.00
_cell.angle_gamma   90.00
#
_symmetry.space_group_name_H-M   'P 1'
#
loop_
_entity.id
_entity.type
_entity.pdbx_description
1 polymer ?
#
loop_
_entity_poly.entity_id
_entity_poly.type
_entity_poly.pdbx_seq_one_letter_code
_entity_poly.pdbx_strand_id
1 'polypeptide(L)'
;MSTARNTVISTPELLELTLSHLPMRDLLMTAPLVNKTWQSITLTPSVQRALFFEPDPSSEHTQNPLLAEVFSIFFKKPQGQNRWYWPDYEAINSLPWSKTPEAFKRPEASWRRMLVAQPPVRTMRITERCHGQVCDSERHADLDDLSLRMGYLYDLTLPLIDRIASSFCVRWNHYAEDSDREAEPEDEDESGSDLTLAVVYTFQCSAYTRPLVDEKLYSDAHKDITIEFGASEVVPRA
;
A
#
# COMPACT_ATOMS: atom_id res chain seq x y z
N MET A 1 -45.94 11.00 -17.80
CA MET A 1 -45.89 9.77 -16.98
C MET A 1 -44.43 9.49 -16.65
N SER A 2 -44.03 9.70 -15.41
CA SER A 2 -42.67 9.39 -14.96
C SER A 2 -42.50 7.87 -14.98
N THR A 3 -41.65 7.36 -15.87
CA THR A 3 -41.34 5.93 -15.94
C THR A 3 -40.62 5.50 -14.65
N ALA A 4 -40.75 4.24 -14.26
CA ALA A 4 -40.08 3.70 -13.06
C ALA A 4 -38.55 3.93 -13.07
N ARG A 5 -37.94 4.05 -14.24
CA ARG A 5 -36.53 4.43 -14.41
C ARG A 5 -36.26 5.86 -13.96
N ASN A 6 -37.12 6.81 -14.33
CA ASN A 6 -36.94 8.22 -13.99
C ASN A 6 -37.14 8.45 -12.49
N THR A 7 -38.02 7.68 -11.84
CA THR A 7 -38.18 7.75 -10.38
C THR A 7 -36.93 7.26 -9.67
N VAL A 8 -36.32 6.15 -10.10
CA VAL A 8 -35.06 5.64 -9.51
C VAL A 8 -33.91 6.66 -9.61
N ILE A 9 -33.72 7.28 -10.78
CA ILE A 9 -32.63 8.25 -10.99
C ILE A 9 -32.89 9.58 -10.27
N SER A 10 -34.15 9.90 -9.96
CA SER A 10 -34.52 11.15 -9.26
C SER A 10 -34.47 11.01 -7.74
N THR A 11 -34.50 9.79 -7.22
CA THR A 11 -34.43 9.49 -5.78
C THR A 11 -32.97 9.29 -5.38
N PRO A 12 -32.38 10.16 -4.53
CA PRO A 12 -30.95 10.15 -4.23
C PRO A 12 -30.48 8.84 -3.56
N GLU A 13 -31.29 8.22 -2.71
CA GLU A 13 -30.95 6.99 -1.99
C GLU A 13 -30.87 5.78 -2.94
N LEU A 14 -31.79 5.71 -3.90
CA LEU A 14 -31.77 4.66 -4.92
C LEU A 14 -30.62 4.87 -5.90
N LEU A 15 -30.35 6.11 -6.26
CA LEU A 15 -29.22 6.45 -7.11
C LEU A 15 -27.89 6.10 -6.42
N GLU A 16 -27.72 6.43 -5.14
CA GLU A 16 -26.57 6.06 -4.32
C GLU A 16 -26.34 4.54 -4.31
N LEU A 17 -27.40 3.76 -4.08
CA LEU A 17 -27.32 2.29 -4.10
C LEU A 17 -26.98 1.74 -5.49
N THR A 18 -27.46 2.36 -6.57
CA THR A 18 -27.04 1.94 -7.92
C THR A 18 -25.58 2.30 -8.21
N LEU A 19 -25.12 3.45 -7.71
CA LEU A 19 -23.73 3.90 -7.84
C LEU A 19 -22.78 3.00 -7.04
N SER A 20 -23.13 2.56 -5.85
CA SER A 20 -22.26 1.68 -5.05
C SER A 20 -21.96 0.33 -5.72
N HIS A 21 -22.79 -0.11 -6.68
CA HIS A 21 -22.57 -1.34 -7.45
C HIS A 21 -21.77 -1.15 -8.75
N LEU A 22 -21.42 0.08 -9.14
CA LEU A 22 -20.62 0.37 -10.33
C LEU A 22 -19.11 0.15 -10.06
N PRO A 23 -18.31 -0.13 -11.10
CA PRO A 23 -16.88 -0.28 -10.93
C PRO A 23 -16.24 1.05 -10.52
N MET A 24 -15.23 0.96 -9.65
CA MET A 24 -14.55 2.12 -9.03
C MET A 24 -14.08 3.17 -10.03
N ARG A 25 -13.59 2.74 -11.21
CA ARG A 25 -13.13 3.64 -12.27
C ARG A 25 -14.24 4.53 -12.82
N ASP A 26 -15.43 3.98 -13.01
CA ASP A 26 -16.59 4.73 -13.51
C ASP A 26 -17.07 5.71 -12.44
N LEU A 27 -17.07 5.31 -11.18
CA LEU A 27 -17.40 6.20 -10.06
C LEU A 27 -16.45 7.39 -9.93
N LEU A 28 -15.15 7.20 -10.20
CA LEU A 28 -14.17 8.28 -10.15
C LEU A 28 -14.20 9.20 -11.37
N MET A 29 -14.40 8.62 -12.57
CA MET A 29 -14.18 9.35 -13.83
C MET A 29 -15.48 9.75 -14.53
N THR A 30 -16.51 8.92 -14.53
CA THR A 30 -17.70 9.15 -15.36
C THR A 30 -18.87 9.70 -14.56
N ALA A 31 -19.13 9.15 -13.36
CA ALA A 31 -20.25 9.56 -12.52
C ALA A 31 -20.29 11.07 -12.18
N PRO A 32 -19.20 11.72 -11.73
CA PRO A 32 -19.25 13.15 -11.37
C PRO A 32 -19.41 14.09 -12.58
N LEU A 33 -19.20 13.60 -13.81
CA LEU A 33 -19.32 14.40 -15.03
C LEU A 33 -20.74 14.44 -15.60
N VAL A 34 -21.65 13.59 -15.11
CA VAL A 34 -23.02 13.48 -15.66
C VAL A 34 -23.85 14.71 -15.29
N ASN A 35 -23.98 15.01 -14.00
CA ASN A 35 -24.68 16.20 -13.50
C ASN A 35 -24.26 16.51 -12.04
N LYS A 36 -24.72 17.65 -11.52
CA LYS A 36 -24.42 18.10 -10.15
C LYS A 36 -24.97 17.17 -9.07
N THR A 37 -26.10 16.50 -9.32
CA THR A 37 -26.71 15.55 -8.37
C THR A 37 -25.84 14.30 -8.22
N TRP A 38 -25.36 13.74 -9.33
CA TRP A 38 -24.45 12.61 -9.34
C TRP A 38 -23.12 12.98 -8.67
N GLN A 39 -22.58 14.16 -8.99
CA GLN A 39 -21.41 14.69 -8.29
C GLN A 39 -21.64 14.79 -6.78
N SER A 40 -22.79 15.29 -6.33
CA SER A 40 -23.08 15.37 -4.89
C SER A 40 -23.17 14.00 -4.23
N ILE A 41 -23.72 12.99 -4.90
CA ILE A 41 -23.83 11.62 -4.37
C ILE A 41 -22.47 10.93 -4.33
N THR A 42 -21.57 11.21 -5.28
CA THR A 42 -20.20 10.67 -5.22
C THR A 42 -19.44 11.14 -3.98
N LEU A 43 -19.84 12.26 -3.37
CA LEU A 43 -19.25 12.79 -2.13
C LEU A 43 -19.90 12.20 -0.87
N THR A 44 -20.95 11.38 -0.99
CA THR A 44 -21.61 10.74 0.15
C THR A 44 -20.67 9.72 0.82
N PRO A 45 -20.69 9.55 2.16
CA PRO A 45 -19.78 8.66 2.87
C PRO A 45 -19.80 7.21 2.41
N SER A 46 -20.94 6.67 1.99
CA SER A 46 -21.08 5.30 1.47
C SER A 46 -20.24 5.09 0.19
N VAL A 47 -20.35 6.00 -0.77
CA VAL A 47 -19.59 5.97 -2.01
C VAL A 47 -18.11 6.27 -1.74
N GLN A 48 -17.81 7.20 -0.84
CA GLN A 48 -16.42 7.49 -0.44
C GLN A 48 -15.74 6.30 0.24
N ARG A 49 -16.48 5.51 1.05
CA ARG A 49 -16.01 4.23 1.59
C ARG A 49 -15.79 3.21 0.48
N ALA A 50 -16.74 3.05 -0.44
CA ALA A 50 -16.58 2.14 -1.59
C ALA A 50 -15.40 2.53 -2.51
N LEU A 51 -15.06 3.83 -2.58
CA LEU A 51 -13.91 4.37 -3.31
C LEU A 51 -12.60 4.36 -2.49
N PHE A 52 -12.61 3.81 -1.28
CA PHE A 52 -11.46 3.77 -0.38
C PHE A 52 -10.93 5.15 0.03
N PHE A 53 -11.71 6.23 -0.05
CA PHE A 53 -11.30 7.55 0.45
C PHE A 53 -11.55 7.72 1.94
N GLU A 54 -12.62 7.08 2.43
CA GLU A 54 -13.03 7.06 3.83
C GLU A 54 -12.86 5.65 4.40
N PRO A 55 -12.53 5.53 5.70
CA PRO A 55 -12.37 4.24 6.35
C PRO A 55 -13.73 3.56 6.53
N ASP A 56 -13.76 2.26 6.22
CA ASP A 56 -14.86 1.39 6.57
C ASP A 56 -14.38 0.31 7.55
N PRO A 57 -14.63 0.46 8.86
CA PRO A 57 -14.23 -0.53 9.85
C PRO A 57 -15.11 -1.79 9.80
N SER A 58 -16.25 -1.74 9.11
CA SER A 58 -17.18 -2.86 8.98
C SER A 58 -16.94 -3.70 7.71
N SER A 59 -16.06 -3.24 6.82
CA SER A 59 -15.68 -3.97 5.61
C SER A 59 -14.88 -5.22 5.94
N GLU A 60 -15.06 -6.26 5.14
CA GLU A 60 -14.12 -7.38 5.08
C GLU A 60 -12.75 -6.91 4.59
N HIS A 61 -11.70 -7.60 5.02
CA HIS A 61 -10.31 -7.32 4.66
C HIS A 61 -10.10 -7.42 3.15
N THR A 62 -10.11 -6.26 2.48
CA THR A 62 -10.03 -6.14 1.04
C THR A 62 -8.98 -5.09 0.68
N GLN A 63 -8.05 -5.45 -0.20
CA GLN A 63 -7.12 -4.49 -0.80
C GLN A 63 -7.82 -3.64 -1.85
N ASN A 64 -7.40 -2.41 -2.03
CA ASN A 64 -7.97 -1.52 -3.02
C ASN A 64 -7.71 -2.05 -4.45
N PRO A 65 -8.74 -2.50 -5.20
CA PRO A 65 -8.55 -3.17 -6.47
C PRO A 65 -7.97 -2.24 -7.55
N LEU A 66 -8.32 -0.95 -7.52
CA LEU A 66 -7.79 0.04 -8.46
C LEU A 66 -6.30 0.27 -8.23
N LEU A 67 -5.89 0.35 -6.96
CA LEU A 67 -4.47 0.47 -6.62
C LEU A 67 -3.72 -0.84 -6.91
N ALA A 68 -4.32 -2.00 -6.67
CA ALA A 68 -3.72 -3.29 -6.98
C ALA A 68 -3.46 -3.49 -8.48
N GLU A 69 -4.32 -2.95 -9.34
CA GLU A 69 -4.12 -2.95 -10.79
C GLU A 69 -2.97 -2.04 -11.20
N VAL A 70 -2.95 -0.80 -10.71
CA VAL A 70 -1.97 0.23 -11.12
C VAL A 70 -0.60 0.02 -10.47
N PHE A 71 -0.57 -0.30 -9.18
CA PHE A 71 0.60 -0.41 -8.32
C PHE A 71 0.89 -1.86 -7.93
N SER A 72 0.85 -2.77 -8.91
CA SER A 72 0.78 -4.20 -8.61
C SER A 72 1.92 -4.76 -7.76
N ILE A 73 3.10 -4.13 -7.74
CA ILE A 73 4.24 -4.52 -6.89
C ILE A 73 3.96 -4.40 -5.38
N PHE A 74 3.03 -3.53 -4.97
CA PHE A 74 2.70 -3.30 -3.56
C PHE A 74 1.61 -4.25 -3.06
N PHE A 75 0.83 -4.84 -3.96
CA PHE A 75 -0.36 -5.62 -3.62
C PHE A 75 -0.20 -7.11 -3.92
N LYS A 76 0.59 -7.47 -4.94
CA LYS A 76 0.84 -8.87 -5.28
C LYS A 76 1.73 -9.52 -4.22
N LYS A 77 1.28 -10.66 -3.71
CA LYS A 77 2.14 -11.55 -2.93
C LYS A 77 3.31 -12.05 -3.80
N PRO A 78 4.53 -12.12 -3.25
CA PRO A 78 5.62 -12.77 -3.95
C PRO A 78 5.28 -14.24 -4.23
N GLN A 79 5.59 -14.72 -5.44
CA GLN A 79 5.37 -16.13 -5.80
C GLN A 79 6.46 -16.98 -5.16
N GLY A 80 6.20 -17.45 -3.94
CA GLY A 80 7.11 -18.32 -3.18
C GLY A 80 7.82 -17.61 -2.03
N GLN A 81 8.33 -18.42 -1.08
CA GLN A 81 9.03 -17.93 0.11
C GLN A 81 10.44 -17.40 -0.22
N ASN A 82 11.02 -17.84 -1.33
CA ASN A 82 12.38 -17.46 -1.74
C ASN A 82 12.43 -16.04 -2.31
N ARG A 83 13.36 -15.24 -1.76
CA ARG A 83 13.65 -13.85 -2.18
C ARG A 83 13.91 -13.68 -3.67
N TRP A 84 14.42 -14.71 -4.34
CA TRP A 84 14.71 -14.70 -5.78
C TRP A 84 13.47 -14.50 -6.67
N TYR A 85 12.28 -14.72 -6.12
CA TYR A 85 11.00 -14.50 -6.82
C TYR A 85 10.33 -13.17 -6.41
N TRP A 86 11.01 -12.35 -5.62
CA TRP A 86 10.50 -11.04 -5.26
C TRP A 86 10.65 -10.07 -6.43
N PRO A 87 9.75 -9.09 -6.55
CA PRO A 87 9.90 -8.00 -7.51
C PRO A 87 11.30 -7.38 -7.41
N ASP A 88 12.02 -7.43 -8.52
CA ASP A 88 13.31 -6.77 -8.69
C ASP A 88 13.12 -5.37 -9.30
N TYR A 89 14.23 -4.69 -9.55
CA TYR A 89 14.22 -3.38 -10.21
C TYR A 89 13.57 -3.40 -11.60
N GLU A 90 13.61 -4.53 -12.32
CA GLU A 90 12.95 -4.66 -13.63
C GLU A 90 11.42 -4.69 -13.49
N ALA A 91 10.90 -5.36 -12.46
CA ALA A 91 9.48 -5.37 -12.15
C ALA A 91 8.96 -3.95 -11.86
N ILE A 92 9.75 -3.13 -11.18
CA ILE A 92 9.48 -1.69 -10.97
C ILE A 92 9.42 -0.96 -12.30
N ASN A 93 10.42 -1.11 -13.18
CA ASN A 93 10.43 -0.45 -14.49
C ASN A 93 9.29 -0.89 -15.43
N SER A 94 8.74 -2.08 -15.23
CA SER A 94 7.63 -2.61 -16.03
C SER A 94 6.26 -1.97 -15.72
N LEU A 95 6.14 -1.28 -14.59
CA LEU A 95 4.86 -0.70 -14.16
C LEU A 95 4.39 0.46 -15.05
N PRO A 96 3.08 0.75 -15.07
CA PRO A 96 2.51 1.86 -15.86
C PRO A 96 3.18 3.22 -15.61
N TRP A 97 3.80 3.43 -14.46
CA TRP A 97 4.50 4.67 -14.12
C TRP A 97 5.72 4.97 -14.99
N SER A 98 6.32 3.98 -15.67
CA SER A 98 7.51 4.17 -16.49
C SER A 98 7.14 4.84 -17.80
N LYS A 99 5.90 4.62 -18.26
CA LYS A 99 5.33 5.26 -19.45
C LYS A 99 4.94 6.71 -19.18
N THR A 100 4.49 7.03 -17.97
CA THR A 100 3.99 8.37 -17.62
C THR A 100 4.45 8.82 -16.23
N PRO A 101 5.77 9.00 -15.98
CA PRO A 101 6.29 9.29 -14.65
C PRO A 101 5.73 10.60 -14.07
N GLU A 102 5.52 11.60 -14.91
CA GLU A 102 4.97 12.90 -14.51
C GLU A 102 3.53 12.81 -13.99
N ALA A 103 2.75 11.80 -14.38
CA ALA A 103 1.41 11.61 -13.86
C ALA A 103 1.43 11.07 -12.41
N PHE A 104 2.44 10.28 -12.04
CA PHE A 104 2.60 9.69 -10.71
C PHE A 104 3.28 10.64 -9.70
N LYS A 105 3.98 11.67 -10.18
CA LYS A 105 4.57 12.72 -9.32
C LYS A 105 3.57 13.80 -8.89
N ARG A 106 2.36 13.84 -9.45
CA ARG A 106 1.36 14.87 -9.14
C ARG A 106 0.87 14.77 -7.69
N PRO A 107 1.02 15.81 -6.86
CA PRO A 107 0.56 15.80 -5.47
C PRO A 107 -0.97 15.77 -5.36
N GLU A 108 -1.68 16.32 -6.35
CA GLU A 108 -3.15 16.39 -6.39
C GLU A 108 -3.84 15.12 -6.87
N ALA A 109 -3.08 14.07 -7.20
CA ALA A 109 -3.64 12.86 -7.75
C ALA A 109 -4.55 12.14 -6.74
N SER A 110 -5.78 11.80 -7.16
CA SER A 110 -6.79 11.22 -6.28
C SER A 110 -6.33 9.93 -5.59
N TRP A 111 -5.58 9.08 -6.30
CA TRP A 111 -5.04 7.84 -5.75
C TRP A 111 -4.16 8.05 -4.52
N ARG A 112 -3.48 9.20 -4.38
CA ARG A 112 -2.67 9.52 -3.18
C ARG A 112 -3.50 9.55 -1.92
N ARG A 113 -4.77 9.93 -2.04
CA ARG A 113 -5.73 10.02 -0.95
C ARG A 113 -6.50 8.72 -0.73
N MET A 114 -6.34 7.70 -1.56
CA MET A 114 -7.04 6.42 -1.39
C MET A 114 -6.30 5.56 -0.36
N LEU A 115 -7.06 4.89 0.50
CA LEU A 115 -6.60 3.85 1.39
C LEU A 115 -6.09 2.66 0.57
N VAL A 116 -5.03 2.03 1.05
CA VAL A 116 -4.44 0.85 0.40
C VAL A 116 -5.31 -0.40 0.62
N ALA A 117 -5.99 -0.50 1.75
CA ALA A 117 -6.90 -1.58 2.09
C ALA A 117 -7.99 -1.09 3.05
N GLN A 118 -9.06 -1.87 3.14
CA GLN A 118 -10.12 -1.71 4.13
C GLN A 118 -10.30 -3.04 4.90
N PRO A 119 -10.46 -3.04 6.23
CA PRO A 119 -10.29 -1.89 7.13
C PRO A 119 -8.90 -1.22 7.00
N PRO A 120 -8.75 0.06 7.39
CA PRO A 120 -7.48 0.76 7.24
C PRO A 120 -6.33 0.04 7.94
N VAL A 121 -5.19 -0.08 7.25
CA VAL A 121 -3.93 -0.54 7.84
C VAL A 121 -3.52 0.45 8.93
N ARG A 122 -3.41 -0.05 10.17
CA ARG A 122 -3.01 0.75 11.33
C ARG A 122 -1.53 0.71 11.63
N THR A 123 -0.88 -0.41 11.31
CA THR A 123 0.55 -0.59 11.57
C THR A 123 1.29 -0.86 10.28
N MET A 124 2.39 -0.15 10.08
CA MET A 124 3.30 -0.34 8.96
C MET A 124 4.72 -0.55 9.49
N ARG A 125 5.31 -1.70 9.16
CA ARG A 125 6.71 -2.05 9.46
C ARG A 125 7.55 -1.87 8.21
N ILE A 126 8.64 -1.12 8.28
CA ILE A 126 9.63 -1.04 7.21
C ILE A 126 10.88 -1.80 7.66
N THR A 127 11.20 -2.89 6.96
CA THR A 127 12.37 -3.72 7.24
C THR A 127 13.42 -3.53 6.16
N GLU A 128 14.62 -3.16 6.59
CA GLU A 128 15.82 -3.11 5.76
C GLU A 128 16.69 -4.33 6.03
N ARG A 129 17.09 -5.03 4.95
CA ARG A 129 18.01 -6.16 5.02
C ARG A 129 19.25 -5.93 4.17
N CYS A 130 20.41 -5.89 4.81
CA CYS A 130 21.71 -5.89 4.14
C CYS A 130 22.26 -7.30 4.11
N HIS A 131 22.72 -7.75 2.95
CA HIS A 131 23.52 -8.96 2.84
C HIS A 131 24.95 -8.62 2.44
N GLY A 132 25.86 -8.81 3.37
CA GLY A 132 27.29 -8.60 3.19
C GLY A 132 28.04 -9.91 2.93
N GLN A 133 29.28 -9.79 2.46
CA GLN A 133 30.17 -10.95 2.35
C GLN A 133 30.54 -11.55 3.71
N VAL A 134 30.45 -10.76 4.78
CA VAL A 134 30.91 -11.13 6.14
C VAL A 134 29.74 -11.31 7.11
N CYS A 135 28.71 -10.48 7.00
CA CYS A 135 27.54 -10.54 7.86
C CYS A 135 26.29 -10.11 7.10
N ASP A 136 25.15 -10.60 7.56
CA ASP A 136 23.85 -10.08 7.22
C ASP A 136 23.43 -9.11 8.34
N SER A 137 22.70 -8.06 8.01
CA SER A 137 22.16 -7.15 9.02
C SER A 137 20.73 -6.76 8.70
N GLU A 138 19.89 -6.72 9.72
CA GLU A 138 18.50 -6.32 9.63
C GLU A 138 18.23 -5.13 10.55
N ARG A 139 17.34 -4.24 10.13
CA ARG A 139 16.74 -3.24 11.00
C ARG A 139 15.31 -2.97 10.56
N HIS A 140 14.46 -2.60 11.51
CA HIS A 140 13.08 -2.26 11.23
C HIS A 140 12.69 -0.91 11.84
N ALA A 141 11.65 -0.32 11.28
CA ALA A 141 10.96 0.84 11.82
C ALA A 141 9.46 0.53 11.81
N ASP A 142 8.81 0.69 12.96
CA ASP A 142 7.38 0.47 13.11
C ASP A 142 6.67 1.82 13.18
N LEU A 143 5.56 1.91 12.45
CA LEU A 143 4.70 3.07 12.41
C LEU A 143 3.28 2.62 12.76
N ASP A 144 2.81 3.04 13.93
CA ASP A 144 1.48 2.71 14.46
C ASP A 144 0.48 3.85 14.28
N ASP A 145 -0.80 3.53 14.54
CA ASP A 145 -1.96 4.43 14.46
C ASP A 145 -2.09 5.18 13.12
N LEU A 146 -1.72 4.50 12.04
CA LEU A 146 -1.81 5.02 10.69
C LEU A 146 -3.20 4.81 10.09
N SER A 147 -3.56 5.69 9.17
CA SER A 147 -4.57 5.41 8.15
C SER A 147 -3.85 5.35 6.80
N LEU A 148 -3.23 4.21 6.50
CA LEU A 148 -2.29 4.13 5.39
C LEU A 148 -2.97 4.41 4.04
N ARG A 149 -2.62 5.57 3.47
CA ARG A 149 -3.01 5.97 2.12
C ARG A 149 -1.88 5.69 1.14
N MET A 150 -2.23 5.46 -0.12
CA MET A 150 -1.25 5.13 -1.15
C MET A 150 -0.20 6.21 -1.35
N GLY A 151 -0.55 7.49 -1.18
CA GLY A 151 0.42 8.59 -1.30
C GLY A 151 1.54 8.45 -0.29
N TYR A 152 1.21 8.06 0.95
CA TYR A 152 2.19 7.84 2.01
C TYR A 152 3.09 6.65 1.70
N LEU A 153 2.49 5.50 1.34
CA LEU A 153 3.22 4.31 0.93
C LEU A 153 4.16 4.61 -0.24
N TYR A 154 3.70 5.36 -1.23
CA TYR A 154 4.46 5.74 -2.41
C TYR A 154 5.66 6.63 -2.08
N ASP A 155 5.44 7.70 -1.31
CA ASP A 155 6.51 8.66 -0.99
C ASP A 155 7.59 8.03 -0.10
N LEU A 156 7.23 7.11 0.80
CA LEU A 156 8.19 6.41 1.66
C LEU A 156 9.01 5.36 0.90
N THR A 157 8.37 4.63 0.00
CA THR A 157 9.00 3.48 -0.66
C THR A 157 9.80 3.87 -1.90
N LEU A 158 9.42 4.93 -2.60
CA LEU A 158 10.13 5.36 -3.80
C LEU A 158 11.61 5.68 -3.57
N PRO A 159 12.00 6.51 -2.57
CA PRO A 159 13.41 6.79 -2.31
C PRO A 159 14.22 5.55 -1.95
N LEU A 160 13.58 4.57 -1.30
CA LEU A 160 14.20 3.29 -0.93
C LEU A 160 14.46 2.42 -2.16
N ILE A 161 13.49 2.39 -3.08
CA ILE A 161 13.56 1.66 -4.33
C ILE A 161 14.60 2.27 -5.28
N ASP A 162 14.61 3.59 -5.42
CA ASP A 162 15.43 4.31 -6.42
C ASP A 162 16.93 4.27 -6.10
N ARG A 163 17.31 4.20 -4.82
CA ARG A 163 18.72 4.33 -4.42
C ARG A 163 19.51 3.03 -4.56
N ILE A 164 19.07 1.92 -3.96
CA ILE A 164 19.97 0.79 -3.63
C ILE A 164 19.29 -0.61 -3.63
N ALA A 165 17.97 -0.72 -3.82
CA ALA A 165 17.27 -2.00 -3.60
C ALA A 165 17.55 -3.05 -4.70
N SER A 166 18.11 -4.20 -4.31
CA SER A 166 18.25 -5.38 -5.17
C SER A 166 16.93 -6.15 -5.34
N SER A 167 16.05 -6.07 -4.33
CA SER A 167 14.68 -6.59 -4.40
C SER A 167 13.79 -5.91 -3.36
N PHE A 168 12.50 -5.80 -3.69
CA PHE A 168 11.47 -5.14 -2.89
C PHE A 168 10.23 -6.04 -2.79
N CYS A 169 9.65 -6.17 -1.60
CA CYS A 169 8.34 -6.78 -1.46
C CYS A 169 7.50 -6.13 -0.35
N VAL A 170 6.18 -6.26 -0.51
CA VAL A 170 5.21 -5.85 0.49
C VAL A 170 4.50 -7.10 0.99
N ARG A 171 4.54 -7.31 2.31
CA ARG A 171 3.88 -8.42 2.99
C ARG A 171 2.66 -7.89 3.72
N TRP A 172 1.55 -8.59 3.52
CA TRP A 172 0.28 -8.32 4.18
C TRP A 172 0.08 -9.44 5.21
N ASN A 173 0.12 -9.11 6.50
CA ASN A 173 0.13 -10.11 7.57
C ASN A 173 -1.25 -10.70 7.93
N HIS A 174 -2.30 -10.43 7.15
CA HIS A 174 -3.61 -11.08 7.32
C HIS A 174 -3.64 -12.52 6.74
N TYR A 175 -2.69 -13.35 7.17
CA TYR A 175 -2.70 -14.79 7.00
C TYR A 175 -2.36 -15.44 8.33
N ALA A 176 -3.28 -15.32 9.29
CA ALA A 176 -3.45 -16.39 10.24
C ALA A 176 -4.05 -17.56 9.47
N GLU A 177 -3.35 -18.70 9.51
CA GLU A 177 -3.75 -20.00 8.99
C GLU A 177 -3.70 -20.15 7.45
N ASP A 178 -2.53 -20.55 6.95
CA ASP A 178 -2.47 -21.76 6.14
C ASP A 178 -1.20 -22.53 6.52
N SER A 179 -1.43 -23.78 6.91
CA SER A 179 -0.45 -24.80 7.23
C SER A 179 0.61 -24.91 6.15
N ASP A 180 1.87 -24.68 6.52
CA ASP A 180 3.06 -25.43 6.13
C ASP A 180 4.28 -24.68 6.70
N ARG A 181 4.33 -24.57 8.04
CA ARG A 181 5.51 -24.15 8.77
C ARG A 181 6.30 -25.41 9.16
N GLU A 182 7.28 -25.77 8.35
CA GLU A 182 8.53 -26.26 8.94
C GLU A 182 9.24 -25.05 9.57
N ALA A 183 9.65 -25.25 10.81
CA ALA A 183 10.03 -24.23 11.78
C ALA A 183 11.30 -23.47 11.42
N GLU A 184 11.32 -22.17 11.77
CA GLU A 184 12.45 -21.46 12.41
C GLU A 184 11.84 -20.42 13.37
N PRO A 185 12.53 -20.09 14.48
CA PRO A 185 11.88 -19.89 15.78
C PRO A 185 11.20 -18.54 15.95
N GLU A 186 10.09 -18.64 16.67
CA GLU A 186 9.30 -17.67 17.41
C GLU A 186 10.00 -16.35 17.76
N ASP A 187 9.56 -15.26 17.12
CA ASP A 187 9.18 -14.06 17.86
C ASP A 187 7.65 -14.09 17.96
N GLU A 188 7.15 -14.76 19.01
CA GLU A 188 5.77 -14.61 19.46
C GLU A 188 5.67 -13.26 20.15
N ASP A 189 5.36 -12.20 19.40
CA ASP A 189 4.75 -11.02 19.99
C ASP A 189 3.67 -10.46 19.05
N GLU A 190 2.52 -10.24 19.68
CA GLU A 190 1.31 -9.55 19.21
C GLU A 190 0.36 -10.33 18.30
N SER A 191 -0.55 -11.03 18.99
CA SER A 191 -1.97 -11.13 18.66
C SER A 191 -2.58 -9.72 18.50
N GLY A 192 -2.19 -9.00 17.46
CA GLY A 192 -2.87 -7.83 16.95
C GLY A 192 -3.78 -8.28 15.81
N SER A 193 -5.09 -8.29 16.04
CA SER A 193 -6.11 -8.44 14.99
C SER A 193 -6.14 -7.27 13.98
N ASP A 194 -5.13 -6.40 14.01
CA ASP A 194 -5.01 -5.23 13.16
C ASP A 194 -4.15 -5.58 11.92
N LEU A 195 -4.59 -5.08 10.76
CA LEU A 195 -3.92 -5.30 9.49
C LEU A 195 -2.54 -4.61 9.50
N THR A 196 -1.47 -5.41 9.58
CA THR A 196 -0.09 -4.93 9.49
C THR A 196 0.47 -5.06 8.07
N LEU A 197 1.05 -3.97 7.56
CA LEU A 197 1.77 -3.94 6.30
C LEU A 197 3.28 -3.94 6.56
N ALA A 198 4.01 -4.94 6.08
CA ALA A 198 5.46 -4.95 6.15
C ALA A 198 6.09 -4.67 4.78
N VAL A 199 6.86 -3.60 4.66
CA VAL A 199 7.67 -3.29 3.48
C VAL A 199 9.09 -3.80 3.73
N VAL A 200 9.53 -4.77 2.94
CA VAL A 200 10.86 -5.34 3.04
C VAL A 200 11.66 -4.99 1.80
N TYR A 201 12.81 -4.35 2.00
CA TYR A 201 13.75 -4.10 0.92
C TYR A 201 15.13 -4.61 1.32
N THR A 202 15.92 -4.94 0.30
CA THR A 202 17.18 -5.66 0.49
C THR A 202 18.25 -5.14 -0.46
N PHE A 203 19.50 -5.14 -0.02
CA PHE A 203 20.63 -4.79 -0.88
C PHE A 203 21.87 -5.63 -0.60
N GLN A 204 22.78 -5.65 -1.57
CA GLN A 204 24.06 -6.35 -1.48
C GLN A 204 25.20 -5.33 -1.30
N CYS A 205 26.06 -5.56 -0.31
CA CYS A 205 27.25 -4.73 -0.07
C CYS A 205 28.52 -5.58 -0.11
N SER A 206 29.52 -5.16 -0.87
CA SER A 206 30.76 -5.93 -1.07
C SER A 206 31.84 -5.75 0.01
N ALA A 207 31.76 -4.74 0.87
CA ALA A 207 32.65 -4.58 2.04
C ALA A 207 32.23 -3.36 2.87
N TYR A 208 32.05 -3.51 4.19
CA TYR A 208 31.95 -2.51 5.30
C TYR A 208 31.26 -1.14 5.11
N THR A 209 30.86 -0.76 3.92
CA THR A 209 30.23 0.50 3.56
C THR A 209 28.76 0.23 3.44
N ARG A 210 28.06 0.48 4.57
CA ARG A 210 26.62 0.59 4.59
C ARG A 210 26.22 1.70 3.61
N PRO A 211 25.26 1.48 2.72
CA PRO A 211 24.63 2.58 2.02
C PRO A 211 23.99 3.46 3.09
N LEU A 212 24.31 4.76 3.06
CA LEU A 212 23.68 5.75 3.92
C LEU A 212 22.21 5.90 3.46
N VAL A 213 21.34 4.99 3.88
CA VAL A 213 19.91 5.29 3.92
C VAL A 213 19.78 6.37 4.98
N ASP A 214 19.32 7.56 4.57
CA ASP A 214 19.08 8.68 5.48
C ASP A 214 18.27 8.16 6.68
N GLU A 215 18.73 8.44 7.90
CA GLU A 215 18.08 8.00 9.14
C GLU A 215 16.63 8.51 9.27
N LYS A 216 16.22 9.42 8.37
CA LYS A 216 14.92 10.08 8.34
C LYS A 216 14.37 10.07 6.91
N LEU A 217 13.30 9.31 6.71
CA LEU A 217 12.47 9.38 5.51
C LEU A 217 11.32 10.37 5.75
N TYR A 218 10.98 11.14 4.72
CA TYR A 218 9.92 12.13 4.74
C TYR A 218 8.88 11.80 3.67
N SER A 219 7.59 11.98 4.00
CA SER A 219 6.52 12.00 3.00
C SER A 219 6.12 13.45 2.70
N ASP A 220 6.06 13.81 1.42
CA ASP A 220 5.56 15.13 1.01
C ASP A 220 4.06 15.29 1.32
N ALA A 221 3.31 14.18 1.39
CA ALA A 221 1.89 14.17 1.75
C ALA A 221 1.63 14.39 3.25
N HIS A 222 2.57 14.00 4.14
CA HIS A 222 2.51 14.25 5.59
C HIS A 222 3.91 14.54 6.13
N LYS A 223 4.19 15.83 6.36
CA LYS A 223 5.48 16.32 6.87
C LYS A 223 5.76 15.97 8.33
N ASP A 224 4.75 15.42 9.03
CA ASP A 224 4.78 15.25 10.48
C ASP A 224 5.33 13.89 10.93
N ILE A 225 5.55 12.95 10.00
CA ILE A 225 6.02 11.61 10.34
C ILE A 225 7.46 11.44 9.86
N THR A 226 8.36 11.28 10.82
CA THR A 226 9.76 10.93 10.60
C THR A 226 9.92 9.46 10.90
N ILE A 227 10.46 8.69 9.95
CA ILE A 227 10.82 7.30 10.20
C ILE A 227 12.18 7.27 10.88
N GLU A 228 12.26 6.71 12.07
CA GLU A 228 13.52 6.45 12.75
C GLU A 228 13.73 4.93 12.79
N PHE A 229 14.78 4.46 12.12
CA PHE A 229 15.11 3.04 12.13
C PHE A 229 15.68 2.63 13.48
N GLY A 230 15.23 1.48 13.98
CA GLY A 230 15.79 0.85 15.18
C GLY A 230 17.26 0.46 15.00
N ALA A 231 17.85 -0.01 16.11
CA ALA A 231 19.21 -0.53 16.10
C ALA A 231 19.35 -1.67 15.09
N SER A 232 20.49 -1.72 14.39
CA SER A 232 20.75 -2.79 13.43
C SER A 232 21.19 -4.06 14.15
N GLU A 233 20.43 -5.12 13.98
CA GLU A 233 20.81 -6.47 14.36
C GLU A 233 21.78 -7.02 13.31
N VAL A 234 22.92 -7.56 13.76
CA VAL A 234 23.96 -8.08 12.88
C VAL A 234 24.11 -9.57 13.14
N VAL A 235 23.86 -10.37 12.12
CA VAL A 235 24.00 -11.82 12.15
C VAL A 235 25.25 -12.19 11.34
N PRO A 236 26.33 -12.70 11.97
CA PRO A 236 27.50 -13.15 11.24
C PRO A 236 27.17 -14.36 10.37
N ARG A 237 27.68 -14.39 9.13
CA ARG A 237 27.57 -15.59 8.28
C ARG A 237 28.55 -16.66 8.78
N ALA A 238 28.03 -17.86 9.04
CA ALA A 238 28.81 -19.02 9.47
C ALA A 238 29.72 -19.57 8.37
#